data_AF-A0A9W8EDN8-F1
#
_entry.id   AF-A0A9W8EDN8-F1
#
_cell.length_a   1.000
_cell.length_b   1.000
_cell.length_c   1.000
_cell.angle_alpha   90.00
_cell.angle_beta   90.00
_cell.angle_gamma   90.00
#
_symmetry.space_group_name_H-M   'P 1'
#
loop_
_entity.id
_entity.type
_entity.pdbx_description
1 polymer ?
#
loop_
_entity_poly.entity_id
_entity_poly.type
_entity_poly.pdbx_seq_one_letter_code
_entity_poly.pdbx_strand_id
1 'polypeptide(L)' 'MAIGKLVHIGVDLVLLSTALAGIRRSTGLKVKTDSLVDSKDMQGYIQQCLNVGEKTLDLAAWQMGSSTKYFTREH' A
#
# COMPACT_ATOMS: atom_id res chain seq x y z
N MET A 1 -20.41 18.55 -2.16
CA MET A 1 -19.16 19.05 -1.53
C MET A 1 -18.47 18.07 -0.56
N ALA A 2 -18.97 16.85 -0.30
CA ALA A 2 -18.34 15.91 0.65
C ALA A 2 -17.70 14.67 -0.01
N ILE A 3 -18.27 14.15 -1.10
CA ILE A 3 -17.83 12.88 -1.72
C ILE A 3 -16.40 12.98 -2.28
N GLY A 4 -16.06 14.10 -2.93
CA GLY A 4 -14.72 14.29 -3.49
C GLY A 4 -13.61 14.25 -2.45
N LYS A 5 -13.84 14.79 -1.24
CA LYS A 5 -12.85 14.79 -0.15
C LYS A 5 -12.67 13.40 0.45
N LEU A 6 -13.77 12.65 0.64
CA LEU A 6 -13.71 11.27 1.13
C LEU A 6 -12.97 10.35 0.17
N VAL A 7 -13.24 10.49 -1.14
CA VAL A 7 -12.51 9.74 -2.17
C VAL A 7 -11.03 10.11 -2.15
N HIS A 8 -10.68 11.39 -2.03
CA HIS A 8 -9.29 11.82 -1.97
C HIS A 8 -8.54 11.24 -0.77
N ILE A 9 -9.13 11.34 0.44
CA ILE A 9 -8.54 10.76 1.65
C ILE A 9 -8.39 9.24 1.53
N GLY A 10 -9.37 8.56 0.93
CA GLY A 10 -9.27 7.12 0.66
C GLY A 10 -8.11 6.79 -0.30
N VAL A 11 -7.98 7.56 -1.39
CA VAL A 11 -6.87 7.41 -2.35
C VAL A 11 -5.53 7.68 -1.68
N ASP A 12 -5.41 8.72 -0.87
CA ASP A 12 -4.20 9.05 -0.13
C ASP A 12 -3.82 7.93 0.85
N LEU A 13 -4.80 7.36 1.55
CA LEU A 13 -4.56 6.23 2.47
C LEU A 13 -4.05 4.99 1.74
N VAL A 14 -4.61 4.69 0.57
CA VAL A 14 -4.17 3.57 -0.29
C VAL A 14 -2.78 3.85 -0.85
N LEU A 15 -2.50 5.06 -1.32
CA LEU A 15 -1.18 5.47 -1.81
C LEU A 15 -0.12 5.35 -0.72
N LEU A 16 -0.41 5.87 0.47
CA LEU A 16 0.49 5.78 1.63
C LEU A 16 0.75 4.31 2.00
N SER A 17 -0.30 3.50 2.04
CA SER A 17 -0.19 2.06 2.34
C SER A 17 0.63 1.32 1.30
N THR A 18 0.43 1.64 0.02
CA THR A 18 1.17 1.08 -1.12
C THR A 18 2.65 1.48 -1.07
N ALA A 19 2.95 2.73 -0.71
CA ALA A 19 4.33 3.20 -0.55
C ALA A 19 5.05 2.49 0.61
N LEU A 20 4.40 2.37 1.77
CA LEU A 20 4.93 1.63 2.92
C LEU A 20 5.15 0.14 2.59
N ALA A 21 4.21 -0.47 1.88
CA ALA A 21 4.34 -1.84 1.36
C ALA A 21 5.55 -1.99 0.42
N GLY A 22 5.74 -1.03 -0.48
CA GLY A 22 6.90 -0.98 -1.38
C GLY A 22 8.23 -0.87 -0.63
N ILE A 23 8.31 0.00 0.38
CA ILE A 23 9.50 0.14 1.23
C ILE A 23 9.79 -1.17 1.97
N ARG A 24 8.77 -1.81 2.56
CA ARG A 24 8.89 -3.12 3.20
C ARG A 24 9.44 -4.18 2.25
N ARG A 25 8.96 -4.21 1.00
CA ARG A 25 9.40 -5.17 -0.02
C ARG A 25 10.83 -4.90 -0.51
N SER A 26 11.21 -3.64 -0.64
CA SER A 26 12.54 -3.24 -1.14
C SER A 26 13.63 -3.30 -0.07
N THR A 27 13.32 -2.98 1.19
CA THR A 27 14.29 -2.84 2.28
C THR A 27 14.16 -3.90 3.37
N GLY A 28 13.05 -4.62 3.44
CA GLY A 28 12.72 -5.52 4.54
C GLY A 28 12.22 -4.83 5.83
N LEU A 29 12.20 -3.49 5.87
CA LEU A 29 11.76 -2.74 7.05
C LEU A 29 10.23 -2.75 7.16
N LYS A 30 9.72 -3.25 8.29
CA LYS A 30 8.28 -3.22 8.59
C LYS A 30 7.94 -2.09 9.55
N VAL A 31 6.75 -1.51 9.37
CA VAL A 31 6.18 -0.59 10.36
C VAL A 31 5.90 -1.35 11.65
N LYS A 32 6.43 -0.84 12.77
CA LYS A 32 6.17 -1.39 14.11
C LYS A 32 4.80 -0.90 14.59
N THR A 33 3.73 -1.60 14.21
CA THR A 33 2.37 -1.30 14.65
C THR A 33 2.21 -1.36 16.17
N ASP A 34 2.94 -2.25 16.84
CA ASP A 34 2.99 -2.36 18.30
C ASP A 34 3.55 -1.14 19.02
N SER A 35 4.45 -0.39 18.39
CA SER A 35 5.04 0.81 18.99
C SER A 35 4.24 2.08 18.70
N LEU A 36 3.35 2.03 17.71
CA LEU A 36 2.53 3.16 17.29
C LEU A 36 1.19 3.20 18.02
N VAL A 37 0.62 2.02 18.31
CA VAL A 37 -0.71 1.93 18.91
C VAL A 37 -0.80 0.77 19.91
N ASP A 38 -1.28 1.09 21.11
CA ASP A 38 -1.49 0.15 22.22
C ASP A 38 -2.75 -0.72 22.02
N SER A 39 -3.74 -0.22 21.25
CA SER A 39 -4.97 -0.93 20.95
C SER A 39 -4.80 -1.98 19.83
N LYS A 40 -5.10 -3.24 20.14
CA LYS A 40 -5.10 -4.37 19.20
C LYS A 40 -6.01 -4.16 17.99
N ASP A 41 -7.13 -3.47 18.16
CA ASP A 41 -8.07 -3.22 17.06
C ASP A 41 -7.46 -2.27 16.03
N MET A 42 -6.81 -1.19 16.49
CA MET A 42 -6.10 -0.26 15.62
C MET A 42 -4.92 -0.92 14.92
N GLN A 43 -4.18 -1.80 15.60
CA GLN A 43 -3.14 -2.59 14.94
C GLN A 43 -3.73 -3.43 13.79
N GLY A 44 -4.88 -4.07 14.01
CA GLY A 44 -5.60 -4.82 12.98
C GLY A 44 -5.97 -3.96 11.77
N TYR A 45 -6.50 -2.75 12.00
CA TYR A 45 -6.82 -1.81 10.92
C TYR A 45 -5.58 -1.36 10.13
N ILE A 46 -4.47 -1.07 10.81
CA ILE A 46 -3.22 -0.68 10.13
C ILE A 46 -2.69 -1.86 9.30
N GLN A 47 -2.71 -3.08 9.86
CA GLN A 47 -2.31 -4.29 9.13
C GLN A 47 -3.19 -4.52 7.89
N GLN A 48 -4.51 -4.29 8.00
CA GLN A 48 -5.41 -4.37 6.84
C GLN A 48 -5.07 -3.30 5.79
N CYS A 49 -4.80 -2.06 6.19
CA CYS A 49 -4.40 -1.00 5.26
C CYS A 49 -3.09 -1.36 4.54
N LEU A 50 -2.08 -1.82 5.27
CA LEU A 50 -0.80 -2.28 4.69
C LEU A 50 -1.00 -3.44 3.71
N ASN A 51 -1.86 -4.40 4.06
CA ASN A 51 -2.18 -5.55 3.20
C ASN A 51 -2.92 -5.10 1.92
N VAL A 52 -3.80 -4.10 2.01
CA VAL A 52 -4.41 -3.47 0.83
C VAL A 52 -3.33 -2.83 -0.05
N GLY A 53 -2.39 -2.10 0.55
CA GLY A 53 -1.25 -1.51 -0.16
C GLY A 53 -0.39 -2.54 -0.89
N GLU A 54 -0.10 -3.68 -0.27
CA GLU A 54 0.63 -4.79 -0.90
C GLU A 54 -0.14 -5.33 -2.12
N LYS A 55 -1.45 -5.59 -1.98
CA LYS A 55 -2.29 -6.04 -3.09
C LYS A 55 -2.35 -5.03 -4.23
N THR A 56 -2.46 -3.74 -3.92
CA THR A 56 -2.46 -2.68 -4.92
C THR A 56 -1.13 -2.63 -5.67
N LEU A 57 -0.01 -2.79 -4.96
CA LEU A 57 1.32 -2.86 -5.57
C LEU A 57 1.45 -4.08 -6.49
N ASP A 58 0.95 -5.24 -6.06
CA ASP A 58 0.99 -6.47 -6.86
C ASP A 58 0.10 -6.36 -8.11
N LEU A 59 -1.10 -5.79 -7.99
CA LEU A 59 -1.96 -5.51 -9.14
C LEU A 59 -1.30 -4.55 -10.12
N ALA A 60 -0.65 -3.50 -9.63
CA ALA A 60 0.11 -2.57 -10.46
C ALA A 60 1.27 -3.28 -11.18
N ALA A 61 2.05 -4.10 -10.47
CA ALA A 61 3.14 -4.87 -11.05
C ALA A 61 2.65 -5.88 -12.11
N TRP A 62 1.53 -6.54 -11.86
CA TRP A 62 0.91 -7.45 -12.81
C TRP A 62 0.43 -6.73 -14.08
N GLN A 63 -0.22 -5.57 -13.91
CA GLN A 63 -0.69 -4.75 -15.03
C GLN A 63 0.48 -4.23 -15.88
N MET A 64 1.56 -3.79 -15.23
CA MET A 64 2.78 -3.35 -15.91
C MET A 64 3.47 -4.51 -16.62
N GLY A 65 3.60 -5.67 -15.97
CA GLY A 65 4.20 -6.87 -16.57
C GLY A 65 3.41 -7.43 -17.76
N SER A 66 2.09 -7.25 -17.76
CA SER A 66 1.22 -7.62 -18.89
C SER A 66 1.34 -6.64 -20.06
N SER A 67 1.86 -5.43 -19.82
CA SER A 67 2.01 -4.37 -20.80
C SER A 67 3.42 -4.37 -21.42
N THR A 68 3.76 -5.46 -22.11
CA THR A 68 5.09 -5.70 -22.74
C THR A 68 5.50 -4.65 -23.78
N LYS A 69 4.53 -3.87 -24.28
CA LYS A 69 4.78 -2.74 -25.19
C LYS A 69 5.48 -1.56 -24.51
N TYR A 70 5.27 -1.37 -23.20
CA TYR A 70 5.71 -0.19 -22.47
C TYR A 70 6.70 -0.50 -21.34
N PHE A 71 6.72 -1.74 -20.84
CA PHE A 71 7.55 -2.12 -19.70
C PHE A 71 8.38 -3.37 -20.01
N THR A 72 9.66 -3.30 -19.66
CA THR A 72 10.60 -4.42 -19.65
C THR A 72 11.11 -4.66 -18.23
N ARG A 73 11.42 -5.91 -17.89
CA ARG A 73 12.06 -6.20 -16.60
C ARG A 73 13.56 -5.99 -16.76
N GLU A 74 14.07 -4.94 -16.14
CA GLU A 74 15.51 -4.74 -15.93
C GLU A 74 15.92 -5.61 -14.74
N HIS A 75 16.95 -6.44 -14.93
CA HIS A 75 17.34 -7.51 -14.01
C HIS A 75 18.68 -7.24 -13.34
#